data_AF-A0A850EM31-F1
#
_entry.id   AF-A0A850EM31-F1
#
_cell.length_a   1.000
_cell.length_b   1.000
_cell.length_c   1.000
_cell.angle_alpha   90.00
_cell.angle_beta   90.00
_cell.angle_gamma   90.00
#
_symmetry.space_group_name_H-M   'P 1'
#
loop_
_entity.id
_entity.type
_entity.pdbx_description
1 polymer ?
#
loop_
_entity_poly.entity_id
_entity_poly.type
_entity_poly.pdbx_seq_one_letter_code
_entity_poly.pdbx_strand_id
1 'polypeptide(L)'
;MRFDGLLPLVKEGTDFKKYTMLLAVLGVISLVVGLIPYIFDYPYCNGCENSGPSNIWELIIMLSYEGWYLQIGLSLLLISSLLLYKQRKKN
;
A
#
# COMPACT_ATOMS: atom_id res chain seq x y z
N MET A 1 -28.48 -31.55 -15.95
CA MET A 1 -27.75 -30.35 -16.43
C MET A 1 -26.56 -30.15 -15.51
N ARG A 2 -25.34 -30.25 -16.06
CA ARG A 2 -24.08 -30.35 -15.32
C ARG A 2 -23.44 -28.96 -15.25
N PHE A 3 -23.36 -28.37 -14.07
CA PHE A 3 -22.93 -26.98 -13.80
C PHE A 3 -21.39 -26.81 -13.74
N ASP A 4 -20.63 -27.72 -14.36
CA ASP A 4 -19.17 -27.77 -14.20
C ASP A 4 -18.45 -26.57 -14.87
N GLY A 5 -19.11 -25.86 -15.79
CA GLY A 5 -18.58 -24.66 -16.47
C GLY A 5 -18.78 -23.33 -15.73
N LEU A 6 -19.59 -23.29 -14.66
CA LEU A 6 -19.91 -22.04 -13.92
C LEU A 6 -18.99 -21.80 -12.72
N LEU A 7 -18.37 -22.86 -12.20
CA LEU A 7 -17.40 -22.83 -11.11
C LEU A 7 -16.12 -22.00 -11.38
N PRO A 8 -15.47 -22.04 -12.57
CA PRO A 8 -14.26 -21.24 -12.79
C PRO A 8 -14.54 -19.73 -12.81
N LEU A 9 -15.69 -19.30 -13.35
CA LEU A 9 -16.06 -17.88 -13.43
C LEU A 9 -16.41 -17.27 -12.07
N VAL A 10 -17.07 -18.04 -11.19
CA VAL A 10 -17.36 -17.59 -9.81
C VAL A 10 -16.07 -17.48 -8.99
N LYS A 11 -15.13 -18.40 -9.19
CA LYS A 11 -13.84 -18.40 -8.46
C LYS A 11 -13.00 -17.16 -8.84
N GLU A 12 -12.87 -16.86 -10.14
CA GLU A 12 -12.16 -15.67 -10.62
C GLU A 12 -12.71 -14.35 -10.06
N GLY A 13 -14.05 -14.20 -10.02
CA GLY A 13 -14.68 -12.99 -9.48
C GLY A 13 -14.40 -12.78 -7.98
N THR A 14 -14.33 -13.88 -7.22
CA THR A 14 -14.09 -13.84 -5.77
C THR A 14 -12.63 -13.53 -5.47
N ASP A 15 -11.70 -14.07 -6.25
CA ASP A 15 -10.26 -13.85 -6.07
C ASP A 15 -9.85 -12.43 -6.50
N PHE A 16 -10.42 -11.89 -7.59
CA PHE A 16 -10.18 -10.50 -7.99
C PHE A 16 -10.56 -9.49 -6.89
N LYS A 17 -11.66 -9.75 -6.17
CA LYS A 17 -12.09 -8.90 -5.04
C LYS A 17 -11.09 -8.96 -3.88
N LYS A 18 -10.52 -10.13 -3.58
CA LYS A 18 -9.46 -10.27 -2.56
C LYS A 18 -8.20 -9.51 -2.95
N TYR A 19 -7.75 -9.63 -4.20
CA TYR A 19 -6.58 -8.89 -4.70
C TYR A 19 -6.79 -7.37 -4.61
N THR A 20 -7.96 -6.88 -5.01
CA THR A 20 -8.31 -5.45 -4.91
C THR A 20 -8.31 -4.96 -3.46
N MET A 21 -8.78 -5.79 -2.53
CA MET A 21 -8.77 -5.52 -1.10
C MET A 21 -7.34 -5.51 -0.52
N LEU A 22 -6.49 -6.48 -0.92
CA LEU A 22 -5.07 -6.50 -0.53
C LEU A 22 -4.31 -5.28 -1.06
N LEU A 23 -4.56 -4.88 -2.32
CA LEU A 23 -4.02 -3.66 -2.92
C LEU A 23 -4.43 -2.42 -2.14
N ALA A 24 -5.69 -2.33 -1.71
CA ALA A 24 -6.17 -1.22 -0.89
C ALA A 24 -5.48 -1.19 0.48
N VAL A 25 -5.35 -2.34 1.15
CA VAL A 25 -4.66 -2.44 2.45
C VAL A 25 -3.20 -2.03 2.33
N LEU A 26 -2.49 -2.52 1.31
CA LEU A 26 -1.11 -2.12 1.04
C LEU A 26 -0.98 -0.61 0.75
N GLY A 27 -1.92 -0.04 -0.01
CA GLY A 27 -1.98 1.40 -0.27
C GLY A 27 -2.14 2.22 1.01
N VAL A 28 -3.03 1.80 1.92
CA VAL A 28 -3.22 2.45 3.22
C VAL A 28 -1.97 2.35 4.09
N ILE A 29 -1.35 1.17 4.19
CA ILE A 29 -0.10 1.00 4.95
C ILE A 29 0.99 1.92 4.40
N SER A 30 1.15 1.98 3.08
CA SER A 30 2.14 2.84 2.42
C SER A 30 1.89 4.32 2.68
N LEU A 31 0.63 4.77 2.73
CA LEU A 31 0.28 6.14 3.10
C LEU A 31 0.62 6.44 4.55
N VAL A 32 0.31 5.52 5.48
CA VAL A 32 0.65 5.69 6.90
C VAL A 32 2.15 5.84 7.06
N VAL A 33 2.95 4.99 6.39
CA VAL A 33 4.42 5.07 6.39
C VAL A 33 4.89 6.38 5.78
N GLY A 34 4.34 6.80 4.64
CA GLY A 34 4.70 8.07 4.00
C GLY A 34 4.27 9.32 4.77
N LEU A 35 3.35 9.22 5.74
CA LEU A 35 2.93 10.30 6.64
C LEU A 35 3.81 10.43 7.89
N ILE A 36 4.59 9.39 8.24
CA ILE A 36 5.56 9.41 9.35
C ILE A 36 6.48 10.66 9.33
N PRO A 37 7.11 11.06 8.20
CA PRO A 37 8.04 12.19 8.19
C PRO A 37 7.37 13.56 8.45
N TYR A 38 6.03 13.63 8.40
CA TYR A 38 5.29 14.85 8.73
C TYR A 38 4.98 14.97 10.23
N ILE A 39 5.15 13.88 10.99
CA ILE A 39 4.81 13.80 12.42
C ILE A 39 6.09 13.68 13.27
N PHE A 40 7.09 12.95 12.78
CA PHE A 40 8.34 12.68 13.49
C PHE A 40 9.49 13.41 12.84
N ASP A 41 10.32 14.06 13.66
CA ASP A 41 11.56 14.68 13.19
C ASP A 41 12.56 13.62 12.70
N TYR A 42 13.32 13.99 11.67
CA TYR A 42 14.33 13.12 11.08
C TYR A 42 15.38 12.77 12.14
N PRO A 43 15.62 11.48 12.46
CA PRO A 43 16.48 11.05 13.58
C PRO A 43 17.98 11.26 13.31
N TYR A 44 18.33 12.11 12.34
CA TYR A 44 19.69 12.39 11.94
C TYR A 44 20.23 13.63 12.64
N CYS A 45 21.41 13.49 13.22
CA CYS A 45 22.16 14.54 13.89
C CYS A 45 23.37 14.93 13.04
N ASN A 46 23.40 16.15 12.51
CA ASN A 46 24.60 16.70 11.86
C ASN A 46 25.68 16.99 12.93
N GLY A 47 26.54 16.00 13.20
CA GLY A 47 27.69 16.13 14.12
C GLY A 47 27.90 14.96 15.08
N CYS A 48 27.01 13.97 15.09
CA CYS A 48 27.17 12.77 15.91
C CYS A 48 28.03 11.74 15.14
N GLU A 49 29.11 11.24 15.76
CA GLU A 49 30.05 10.25 15.17
C GLU A 49 29.36 8.94 14.72
N ASN A 50 28.14 8.67 15.19
CA ASN A 50 27.40 7.45 14.91
C ASN A 50 25.99 7.74 14.38
N SER A 51 25.89 8.49 13.27
CA SER A 51 24.62 8.92 12.66
C SER A 51 23.98 7.87 11.73
N GLY A 52 24.08 6.59 12.10
CA GLY A 52 23.34 5.50 11.47
C GLY A 52 22.06 5.18 12.24
N PRO A 53 21.11 4.43 11.66
CA PRO A 53 19.93 3.98 12.38
C PRO A 53 20.35 3.09 13.55
N SER A 54 20.05 3.50 14.78
CA SER A 54 20.35 2.72 16.00
C SER A 54 19.40 1.52 16.14
N ASN A 55 18.20 1.65 15.57
CA ASN A 55 17.11 0.69 15.66
C ASN A 55 16.34 0.57 14.34
N ILE A 56 15.61 -0.53 14.18
CA ILE A 56 14.74 -0.78 13.02
C ILE A 56 13.69 0.34 12.86
N TRP A 57 13.24 0.92 13.97
CA TRP A 57 12.29 2.04 13.95
C TRP A 57 12.86 3.30 13.28
N GLU A 58 14.09 3.69 13.63
CA GLU A 58 14.78 4.82 13.00
C GLU A 58 15.07 4.55 11.52
N LEU A 59 15.36 3.30 11.16
CA LEU A 59 15.51 2.90 9.75
C LEU A 59 14.21 3.12 8.97
N ILE A 60 13.05 2.73 9.53
CA ILE A 60 11.74 2.95 8.90
C ILE A 60 11.47 4.44 8.73
N ILE A 61 11.78 5.26 9.75
CA ILE A 61 11.64 6.71 9.66
C ILE A 61 12.56 7.27 8.57
N MET A 62 13.84 6.88 8.55
CA MET A 62 14.78 7.34 7.53
C MET A 62 14.34 7.00 6.11
N LEU A 63 13.85 5.78 5.90
CA LEU A 63 13.27 5.36 4.61
C LEU A 63 12.02 6.19 4.27
N SER A 64 11.13 6.42 5.24
CA SER A 64 9.90 7.19 5.01
C SER A 64 10.16 8.62 4.52
N TYR A 65 11.30 9.21 4.88
CA TYR A 65 11.73 10.54 4.45
C TYR A 65 12.11 10.63 2.97
N GLU A 66 12.38 9.52 2.29
CA GLU A 66 12.62 9.55 0.84
C GLU A 66 11.33 9.88 0.03
N GLY A 67 10.15 9.90 0.67
CA GLY A 67 8.92 10.47 0.10
C GLY A 67 8.20 9.64 -0.98
N TRP A 68 8.86 8.65 -1.58
CA TRP A 68 8.29 7.75 -2.60
C TRP A 68 7.12 6.91 -2.08
N TYR A 69 7.10 6.57 -0.78
CA TYR A 69 6.03 5.79 -0.16
C TYR A 69 4.65 6.46 -0.21
N LEU A 70 4.60 7.79 -0.15
CA LEU A 70 3.36 8.55 -0.27
C LEU A 70 2.78 8.46 -1.69
N GLN A 71 3.64 8.61 -2.70
CA GLN A 71 3.28 8.54 -4.11
C GLN A 71 2.83 7.12 -4.50
N ILE A 72 3.50 6.09 -3.97
CA ILE A 72 3.14 4.69 -4.15
C ILE A 72 1.79 4.40 -3.48
N GLY A 73 1.60 4.80 -2.23
CA GLY A 73 0.33 4.60 -1.50
C GLY A 73 -0.86 5.26 -2.21
N LEU A 74 -0.68 6.50 -2.67
CA LEU A 74 -1.71 7.23 -3.43
C LEU A 74 -2.03 6.54 -4.77
N SER A 75 -1.00 6.09 -5.49
CA SER A 75 -1.16 5.40 -6.77
C SER A 75 -1.90 4.06 -6.60
N LEU A 76 -1.55 3.27 -5.57
CA LEU A 76 -2.24 2.02 -5.25
C LEU A 76 -3.72 2.25 -4.93
N LEU A 77 -4.04 3.29 -4.15
CA LEU A 77 -5.43 3.64 -3.81
C LEU A 77 -6.22 4.11 -5.03
N LEU A 78 -5.62 4.93 -5.89
CA LEU A 78 -6.24 5.36 -7.15
C LEU A 78 -6.54 4.17 -8.06
N ILE A 79 -5.57 3.26 -8.24
CA ILE A 79 -5.76 2.04 -9.04
C ILE A 79 -6.86 1.17 -8.44
N SER A 80 -6.82 0.92 -7.13
CA SER A 80 -7.85 0.12 -6.45
C SER A 80 -9.24 0.74 -6.61
N SER A 81 -9.37 2.06 -6.43
CA SER A 81 -10.61 2.81 -6.64
C SER A 81 -11.11 2.71 -8.09
N LEU A 82 -10.24 2.88 -9.08
CA LEU A 82 -10.60 2.75 -10.49
C LEU A 82 -11.06 1.34 -10.85
N LEU A 83 -10.40 0.31 -10.30
CA LEU A 83 -10.80 -1.08 -10.49
C LEU A 83 -12.18 -1.35 -9.89
N LEU A 84 -12.46 -0.85 -8.69
CA LEU A 84 -13.78 -0.96 -8.04
C LEU A 84 -14.86 -0.21 -8.83
N TYR A 85 -14.56 0.98 -9.33
CA TYR A 85 -15.50 1.75 -10.15
C TYR A 85 -15.83 1.03 -11.47
N LYS A 86 -14.80 0.49 -12.15
CA LYS A 86 -14.99 -0.27 -13.39
C LYS A 86 -15.81 -1.55 -13.17
N GLN A 87 -15.66 -2.21 -12.03
CA GLN A 87 -16.48 -3.37 -11.67
C GLN A 87 -17.97 -3.00 -11.51
N ARG A 88 -18.27 -1.87 -10.86
CA ARG A 88 -19.67 -1.43 -10.70
C ARG A 88 -20.37 -1.11 -12.02
N LYS A 89 -19.63 -0.71 -13.06
CA LYS A 89 -20.21 -0.43 -14.39
C LYS A 89 -20.49 -1.71 -15.20
N LYS A 90 -19.88 -2.83 -14.85
CA LYS A 90 -20.01 -4.10 -15.57
C LYS A 90 -21.12 -5.01 -15.00
N ASN A 91 -21.47 -4.83 -13.74
CA ASN A 91 -22.67 -5.41 -13.11
C ASN A 91 -23.91 -4.55 -13.42
#